data_AF-A0A6L8LX28-F1
#
_entry.id   AF-A0A6L8LX28-F1
#
_cell.length_a   1.000
_cell.length_b   1.000
_cell.length_c   1.000
_cell.angle_alpha   90.00
_cell.angle_beta   90.00
_cell.angle_gamma   90.00
#
_symmetry.space_group_name_H-M   'P 1'
#
loop_
_entity.id
_entity.type
_entity.pdbx_description
1 polymer ?
#
loop_
_entity_poly.entity_id
_entity_poly.type
_entity_poly.pdbx_seq_one_letter_code
_entity_poly.pdbx_strand_id
1 'polypeptide(L)'
;MKRSKVLLAGLASLVLAACYDAEHGREDYLSWLQNSQGKTISVMDYPRHWESSPSHYRPIVAKGKLSQESYDCFVKAKRNLYKKASSGERLYMTYDEDLYLKIILTREGNLNKAMLIKGTKGGSAMFHLSCDINFDEMFTQ
;
A
#
# COMPACT_ATOMS: atom_id res chain seq x y z
N MET A 1 -43.74 5.62 37.19
CA MET A 1 -42.35 5.13 37.02
C MET A 1 -42.24 4.34 35.72
N LYS A 2 -41.50 4.82 34.71
CA LYS A 2 -40.93 4.06 33.57
C LYS A 2 -40.20 5.04 32.62
N ARG A 3 -39.11 5.65 33.11
CA ARG A 3 -38.12 6.37 32.30
C ARG A 3 -36.77 5.72 32.55
N SER A 4 -36.54 4.55 31.97
CA SER A 4 -35.24 3.88 31.98
C SER A 4 -35.34 2.69 31.06
N LYS A 5 -34.88 2.85 29.82
CA LYS A 5 -34.43 1.78 28.91
C LYS A 5 -34.02 2.30 27.53
N VAL A 6 -34.40 3.53 27.16
CA VAL A 6 -34.08 4.07 25.82
C VAL A 6 -32.69 4.70 25.72
N LEU A 7 -32.02 5.01 26.85
CA LEU A 7 -30.74 5.72 26.85
C LEU A 7 -29.47 4.84 26.80
N LEU A 8 -29.57 3.52 27.02
CA LEU A 8 -28.38 2.65 27.01
C LEU A 8 -28.10 1.95 25.66
N ALA A 9 -29.07 1.84 24.76
CA ALA A 9 -28.86 1.21 23.46
C ALA A 9 -28.21 2.15 22.42
N GLY A 10 -28.34 3.47 22.60
CA GLY A 10 -27.76 4.47 21.69
C GLY A 10 -26.25 4.63 21.83
N LEU A 11 -25.69 4.43 23.03
CA LEU A 11 -24.26 4.60 23.30
C LEU A 11 -23.41 3.39 22.89
N ALA A 12 -23.96 2.17 22.94
CA ALA A 12 -23.23 0.97 22.52
C ALA A 12 -23.06 0.90 20.98
N SER A 13 -24.00 1.45 20.21
CA SER A 13 -23.95 1.44 18.75
C SER A 13 -22.97 2.46 18.16
N LEU A 14 -22.68 3.55 18.90
CA LEU A 14 -21.68 4.56 18.50
C LEU A 14 -20.24 4.11 18.75
N VAL A 15 -20.00 3.25 19.75
CA VAL A 15 -18.65 2.73 20.05
C VAL A 15 -18.23 1.62 19.08
N LEU A 16 -19.16 0.81 18.58
CA LEU A 16 -18.85 -0.23 17.58
C LEU A 16 -18.58 0.33 16.18
N ALA A 17 -19.20 1.45 15.80
CA ALA A 17 -18.93 2.10 14.52
C ALA A 17 -17.60 2.89 14.50
N ALA A 18 -17.13 3.35 15.66
CA ALA A 18 -15.87 4.09 15.78
C ALA A 18 -14.61 3.20 15.71
N CYS A 19 -14.74 1.90 15.96
CA CYS A 19 -13.61 0.96 15.95
C CYS A 19 -13.49 0.12 14.66
N TYR A 20 -14.51 0.12 13.79
CA TYR A 20 -14.52 -0.70 12.56
C TYR A 20 -14.00 0.03 11.31
N ASP A 21 -13.77 1.35 11.39
CA ASP A 21 -13.26 2.16 10.27
C ASP A 21 -11.77 2.51 10.40
N ALA A 22 -11.06 1.82 11.30
CA ALA A 22 -9.60 1.89 11.40
C ALA A 22 -8.97 1.24 10.15
N GLU A 23 -8.87 2.05 9.10
CA GLU A 23 -8.09 1.85 7.88
C GLU A 23 -8.17 0.47 7.23
N HIS A 24 -9.33 0.10 6.67
CA HIS A 24 -9.49 -1.09 5.84
C HIS A 24 -8.28 -1.35 4.90
N GLY A 25 -7.59 -2.47 5.10
CA GLY A 25 -6.41 -2.87 4.33
C GLY A 25 -5.06 -2.30 4.79
N ARG A 26 -5.00 -1.51 5.89
CA ARG A 26 -3.74 -1.03 6.49
C ARG A 26 -2.95 -2.16 7.13
N GLU A 27 -3.62 -3.05 7.87
CA GLU A 27 -2.95 -4.18 8.52
C GLU A 27 -2.28 -5.09 7.49
N ASP A 28 -2.99 -5.45 6.41
CA ASP A 28 -2.42 -6.20 5.29
C ASP A 28 -1.22 -5.49 4.65
N TYR A 29 -1.33 -4.19 4.42
CA TYR A 29 -0.26 -3.36 3.87
C TYR A 29 0.99 -3.34 4.78
N LEU A 30 0.81 -3.15 6.09
CA LEU A 30 1.89 -3.17 7.06
C LEU A 30 2.50 -4.57 7.22
N SER A 31 1.69 -5.61 7.18
CA SER A 31 2.16 -7.00 7.22
C SER A 31 3.02 -7.31 6.00
N TRP A 32 2.62 -6.86 4.81
CA TRP A 32 3.45 -6.99 3.60
C TRP A 32 4.80 -6.29 3.76
N LEU A 33 4.82 -5.06 4.29
CA LEU A 33 6.08 -4.33 4.54
C LEU A 33 6.99 -5.07 5.52
N GLN A 34 6.45 -5.52 6.65
CA GLN A 34 7.19 -6.29 7.64
C GLN A 34 7.76 -7.58 7.02
N ASN A 35 6.95 -8.29 6.24
CA ASN A 35 7.37 -9.53 5.57
C ASN A 35 8.38 -9.28 4.44
N SER A 36 8.50 -8.06 3.93
CA SER A 36 9.48 -7.69 2.91
C SER A 36 10.86 -7.40 3.50
N GLN A 37 10.98 -7.20 4.81
CA GLN A 37 12.26 -6.88 5.44
C GLN A 37 13.30 -7.97 5.19
N GLY A 38 14.49 -7.57 4.73
CA GLY A 38 15.59 -8.47 4.40
C GLY A 38 15.40 -9.25 3.09
N LYS A 39 14.22 -9.20 2.45
CA LYS A 39 13.98 -9.83 1.16
C LYS A 39 14.39 -8.91 0.03
N THR A 40 14.78 -9.54 -1.08
CA THR A 40 15.02 -8.80 -2.32
C THR A 40 13.70 -8.54 -3.02
N ILE A 41 13.35 -7.27 -3.13
CA ILE A 41 12.16 -6.80 -3.83
C ILE A 41 12.54 -6.55 -5.29
N SER A 42 11.68 -6.99 -6.19
CA SER A 42 11.75 -6.65 -7.62
C SER A 42 10.66 -5.64 -7.95
N VAL A 43 11.01 -4.66 -8.79
CA VAL A 43 10.10 -3.63 -9.28
C VAL A 43 9.88 -3.83 -10.77
N MET A 44 8.63 -3.68 -11.21
CA MET A 44 8.20 -3.82 -12.59
C MET A 44 7.13 -2.79 -12.93
N ASP A 45 7.03 -2.43 -14.22
CA ASP A 45 6.00 -1.51 -14.72
C ASP A 45 4.61 -2.16 -14.73
N TYR A 46 4.56 -3.50 -14.71
CA TYR A 46 3.33 -4.26 -14.74
C TYR A 46 3.45 -5.63 -14.02
N PRO A 47 2.44 -6.06 -13.23
CA PRO A 47 2.49 -7.33 -12.51
C PRO A 47 2.60 -8.57 -13.41
N ARG A 48 3.33 -9.57 -12.93
CA ARG A 48 3.65 -10.79 -13.68
C ARG A 48 2.41 -11.60 -14.11
N HIS A 49 1.38 -11.68 -13.27
CA HIS A 49 0.22 -12.56 -13.56
C HIS A 49 -0.94 -11.86 -14.25
N TRP A 50 -0.76 -10.60 -14.67
CA TRP A 50 -1.83 -9.80 -15.25
C TRP A 50 -1.86 -9.84 -16.79
N GLU A 51 -0.87 -10.50 -17.41
CA GLU A 51 -0.81 -10.64 -18.87
C GLU A 51 -1.19 -12.04 -19.35
N SER A 52 -1.93 -12.06 -20.45
CA SER A 52 -2.40 -13.25 -21.14
C SER A 52 -1.41 -13.81 -22.17
N SER A 53 -0.26 -13.15 -22.41
CA SER A 53 0.70 -13.52 -23.46
C SER A 53 2.17 -13.51 -22.98
N PRO A 54 2.99 -14.53 -23.31
CA PRO A 54 4.40 -14.61 -22.94
C PRO A 54 5.37 -13.75 -23.78
N SER A 55 4.89 -12.97 -24.76
CA SER A 55 5.74 -12.25 -25.72
C SER A 55 6.24 -10.87 -25.28
N HIS A 56 5.87 -10.39 -24.09
CA HIS A 56 6.37 -9.12 -23.57
C HIS A 56 7.41 -9.42 -22.49
N TYR A 57 8.68 -9.15 -22.84
CA TYR A 57 9.77 -9.11 -21.89
C TYR A 57 9.36 -8.16 -20.76
N ARG A 58 9.38 -8.64 -19.51
CA ARG A 58 8.95 -7.88 -18.34
C ARG A 58 10.19 -7.32 -17.66
N PRO A 59 10.71 -6.15 -18.08
CA PRO A 59 11.92 -5.63 -17.48
C PRO A 59 11.68 -5.44 -15.98
N ILE A 60 12.50 -6.10 -15.19
CA ILE A 60 12.72 -5.68 -13.81
C ILE A 60 13.43 -4.34 -13.93
N VAL A 61 12.77 -3.26 -13.52
CA VAL A 61 13.31 -1.89 -13.62
C VAL A 61 14.21 -1.55 -12.44
N ALA A 62 13.97 -2.18 -11.29
CA ALA A 62 14.84 -2.10 -10.13
C ALA A 62 14.75 -3.38 -9.29
N LYS A 63 15.81 -3.68 -8.56
CA LYS A 63 15.85 -4.81 -7.63
C LYS A 63 16.76 -4.49 -6.45
N GLY A 64 16.32 -4.78 -5.24
CA GLY A 64 17.12 -4.53 -4.05
C GLY A 64 16.37 -4.79 -2.75
N LYS A 65 17.03 -4.54 -1.63
CA LYS A 65 16.40 -4.55 -0.31
C LYS A 65 15.98 -3.12 0.02
N LEU A 66 14.78 -2.95 0.58
CA LEU A 66 14.33 -1.62 1.01
C LEU A 66 15.34 -1.02 1.99
N SER A 67 15.74 0.23 1.75
CA SER A 67 16.50 1.00 2.72
C SER A 67 15.65 1.23 3.98
N GLN A 68 16.31 1.44 5.13
CA GLN A 68 15.59 1.70 6.39
C GLN A 68 14.73 2.98 6.28
N GLU A 69 15.24 4.01 5.61
CA GLU A 69 14.53 5.26 5.38
C GLU A 69 13.25 5.05 4.55
N SER A 70 13.33 4.26 3.47
CA SER A 70 12.17 3.90 2.67
C SER A 70 11.15 3.11 3.47
N TYR A 71 11.60 2.10 4.23
CA TYR A 71 10.74 1.32 5.10
C TYR A 71 9.99 2.21 6.11
N ASP A 72 10.71 3.11 6.78
CA ASP A 72 10.13 4.05 7.74
C ASP A 72 9.09 4.98 7.08
N CYS A 73 9.34 5.42 5.84
CA CYS A 73 8.37 6.18 5.07
C CYS A 73 7.08 5.37 4.82
N PHE A 74 7.21 4.13 4.31
CA PHE A 74 6.07 3.28 4.02
C PHE A 74 5.25 2.97 5.29
N VAL A 75 5.89 2.75 6.44
CA VAL A 75 5.18 2.50 7.71
C VAL A 75 4.40 3.72 8.19
N LYS A 76 4.94 4.94 7.98
CA LYS A 76 4.31 6.21 8.36
C LYS A 76 3.22 6.67 7.38
N ALA A 77 2.98 5.92 6.31
CA ALA A 77 1.95 6.24 5.32
C ALA A 77 0.56 6.38 5.96
N LYS A 78 -0.21 7.36 5.50
CA LYS A 78 -1.55 7.68 6.03
C LYS A 78 -2.63 7.37 5.01
N ARG A 79 -3.81 6.90 5.44
CA ARG A 79 -4.91 6.62 4.52
C ARG A 79 -5.26 7.87 3.71
N ASN A 80 -5.26 7.73 2.40
CA ASN A 80 -5.68 8.78 1.50
C ASN A 80 -7.20 8.74 1.31
N LEU A 81 -7.91 9.66 1.97
CA LEU A 81 -9.37 9.79 1.89
C LEU A 81 -9.83 10.18 0.47
N TYR A 82 -8.99 10.90 -0.26
CA TYR A 82 -9.20 11.24 -1.66
C TYR A 82 -8.59 10.14 -2.53
N LYS A 83 -9.26 8.98 -2.58
CA LYS A 83 -8.85 7.78 -3.35
C LYS A 83 -8.56 8.05 -4.84
N LYS A 84 -8.91 9.23 -5.37
CA LYS A 84 -8.53 9.62 -6.73
C LYS A 84 -7.02 9.47 -6.90
N ALA A 85 -6.64 8.61 -7.85
CA ALA A 85 -5.25 8.35 -8.17
C ALA A 85 -4.59 9.67 -8.57
N SER A 86 -3.43 9.98 -7.97
CA SER A 86 -2.60 11.04 -8.54
C SER A 86 -2.18 10.63 -9.95
N SER A 87 -2.10 11.58 -10.86
CA SER A 87 -1.37 11.40 -12.11
C SER A 87 0.10 11.22 -11.75
N GLY A 88 0.67 10.07 -12.08
CA GLY A 88 2.03 9.71 -11.73
C GLY A 88 2.37 8.36 -12.33
N GLU A 89 3.66 8.09 -12.45
CA GLU A 89 4.17 6.79 -12.87
C GLU A 89 3.75 5.72 -11.85
N ARG A 90 3.46 4.52 -12.34
CA ARG A 90 2.96 3.41 -11.52
C ARG A 90 3.91 2.25 -11.64
N LEU A 91 4.46 1.84 -10.51
CA LEU A 91 5.36 0.69 -10.43
C LEU A 91 4.81 -0.32 -9.44
N TYR A 92 5.24 -1.56 -9.59
CA TYR A 92 4.74 -2.69 -8.82
C TYR A 92 5.92 -3.43 -8.18
N MET A 93 5.94 -3.42 -6.85
CA MET A 93 6.97 -4.05 -6.04
C MET A 93 6.49 -5.42 -5.54
N THR A 94 7.33 -6.45 -5.61
CA THR A 94 7.00 -7.78 -5.06
C THR A 94 8.25 -8.52 -4.58
N TYR A 95 8.06 -9.46 -3.65
CA TYR A 95 9.08 -10.41 -3.20
C TYR A 95 8.66 -11.89 -3.34
N ASP A 96 7.39 -12.19 -3.61
CA ASP A 96 6.82 -13.55 -3.64
C ASP A 96 5.80 -13.80 -4.78
N GLU A 97 5.79 -12.94 -5.80
CA GLU A 97 5.04 -13.08 -7.08
C GLU A 97 3.50 -12.98 -6.98
N ASP A 98 2.90 -13.27 -5.82
CA ASP A 98 1.44 -13.26 -5.61
C ASP A 98 0.89 -11.92 -5.11
N LEU A 99 1.72 -11.17 -4.37
CA LEU A 99 1.37 -9.91 -3.76
C LEU A 99 2.22 -8.77 -4.31
N TYR A 100 1.55 -7.68 -4.67
CA TYR A 100 2.22 -6.50 -5.21
C TYR A 100 1.91 -5.30 -4.36
N LEU A 101 2.94 -4.54 -3.99
CA LEU A 101 2.78 -3.18 -3.55
C LEU A 101 2.85 -2.26 -4.77
N LYS A 102 1.72 -1.71 -5.17
CA LYS A 102 1.67 -0.66 -6.19
C LYS A 102 2.11 0.65 -5.57
N ILE A 103 3.17 1.23 -6.12
CA ILE A 103 3.61 2.59 -5.79
C ILE A 103 3.25 3.55 -6.92
N ILE A 104 2.99 4.79 -6.55
CA ILE A 104 2.78 5.89 -7.49
C ILE A 104 3.84 6.94 -7.20
N LEU A 105 4.58 7.33 -8.23
CA LEU A 105 5.60 8.38 -8.15
C LEU A 105 4.99 9.75 -8.48
N THR A 106 5.60 10.83 -7.99
CA THR A 106 5.36 12.18 -8.52
C THR A 106 5.98 12.31 -9.92
N ARG A 107 5.87 13.49 -10.54
CA ARG A 107 6.53 13.76 -11.83
C ARG A 107 8.05 13.84 -11.70
N GLU A 108 8.51 14.15 -10.50
CA GLU A 108 9.90 14.30 -10.11
C GLU A 108 10.54 12.96 -9.69
N GLY A 109 9.77 11.86 -9.74
CA GLY A 109 10.26 10.52 -9.40
C GLY A 109 10.20 10.17 -7.91
N ASN A 110 9.58 11.00 -7.08
CA ASN A 110 9.51 10.77 -5.64
C ASN A 110 8.30 9.91 -5.25
N LEU A 111 8.44 9.12 -4.18
CA LEU A 111 7.38 8.27 -3.64
C LEU A 111 6.18 9.13 -3.18
N ASN A 112 4.98 8.87 -3.72
CA ASN A 112 3.78 9.67 -3.41
C ASN A 112 2.67 8.86 -2.74
N LYS A 113 2.35 7.69 -3.30
CA LYS A 113 1.27 6.84 -2.79
C LYS A 113 1.63 5.36 -2.90
N ALA A 114 1.04 4.57 -2.02
CA ALA A 114 1.18 3.11 -2.02
C ALA A 114 -0.18 2.43 -1.85
N MET A 115 -0.33 1.24 -2.42
CA MET A 115 -1.52 0.41 -2.29
C MET A 115 -1.13 -1.06 -2.48
N LEU A 116 -1.50 -1.91 -1.53
CA LEU A 116 -1.31 -3.35 -1.67
C LEU A 116 -2.35 -3.91 -2.64
N ILE A 117 -1.92 -4.83 -3.49
CA ILE A 117 -2.72 -5.49 -4.52
C ILE A 117 -2.59 -7.01 -4.35
N LYS A 118 -3.73 -7.72 -4.31
CA LYS A 118 -3.78 -9.18 -4.17
C LYS A 118 -4.18 -9.82 -5.51
N GLY A 119 -3.25 -10.48 -6.22
CA GLY A 119 -3.53 -11.07 -7.53
C GLY A 119 -4.08 -10.06 -8.54
N THR A 120 -5.04 -10.45 -9.39
CA THR A 120 -5.71 -9.60 -10.41
C THR A 120 -6.93 -8.83 -9.88
N LYS A 121 -7.33 -9.03 -8.62
CA LYS A 121 -8.60 -8.51 -8.09
C LYS A 121 -8.42 -7.87 -6.70
N GLY A 122 -8.83 -6.61 -6.60
CA GLY A 122 -8.93 -5.89 -5.32
C GLY A 122 -7.58 -5.33 -4.83
N GLY A 123 -7.57 -4.03 -4.54
CA GLY A 123 -6.50 -3.36 -3.82
C GLY A 123 -6.93 -2.98 -2.41
N SER A 124 -5.97 -2.83 -1.50
CA SER A 124 -6.19 -2.21 -0.19
C SER A 124 -6.66 -0.76 -0.32
N ALA A 125 -6.89 -0.08 0.81
CA ALA A 125 -6.90 1.37 0.78
C ALA A 125 -5.59 1.92 0.18
N MET A 126 -5.69 3.08 -0.46
CA MET A 126 -4.53 3.82 -0.94
C MET A 126 -3.99 4.68 0.19
N PHE A 127 -2.68 4.64 0.40
CA PHE A 127 -1.99 5.41 1.42
C PHE A 127 -1.12 6.48 0.77
N HIS A 128 -1.10 7.67 1.37
CA HIS A 128 -0.19 8.74 0.99
C HIS A 128 1.11 8.62 1.77
N LEU A 129 2.22 8.73 1.05
CA LEU A 129 3.58 8.77 1.55
C LEU A 129 3.96 10.25 1.69
N SER A 130 4.27 10.68 2.90
CA SER A 130 4.60 12.07 3.20
C SER A 130 6.11 12.33 3.29
N CYS A 131 6.91 11.43 2.72
CA CYS A 131 8.37 11.56 2.64
C CYS A 131 8.78 12.05 1.25
N ASP A 132 9.98 12.60 1.15
CA ASP A 132 10.59 13.03 -0.11
C ASP A 132 11.74 12.08 -0.45
N ILE A 133 11.39 10.83 -0.79
CA ILE A 133 12.35 9.79 -1.17
C ILE A 133 12.24 9.58 -2.68
N ASN A 134 13.36 9.68 -3.40
CA ASN A 134 13.40 9.38 -4.81
C ASN A 134 13.39 7.86 -5.05
N PHE A 135 12.78 7.41 -6.15
CA PHE A 135 12.74 6.00 -6.52
C PHE A 135 14.13 5.34 -6.56
N ASP A 136 15.13 6.04 -7.08
CA ASP A 136 16.49 5.51 -7.23
C ASP A 136 17.21 5.29 -5.88
N GLU A 137 16.74 5.95 -4.81
CA GLU A 137 17.27 5.89 -3.45
C GLU A 137 16.55 4.85 -2.58
N MET A 138 15.50 4.23 -3.13
CA MET A 138 14.60 3.37 -2.36
C MET A 138 15.27 2.09 -1.84
N PHE A 139 16.30 1.64 -2.54
CA PHE A 139 16.98 0.38 -2.28
C PHE A 139 18.42 0.58 -1.80
N THR A 140 18.87 -0.30 -0.91
CA THR A 140 20.30 -0.45 -0.62
C THR A 140 20.96 -1.28 -1.72
N GLN A 141 22.21 -0.96 -2.03
CA GLN A 141 23.07 -1.80 -2.87
C GLN A 141 23.38 -3.15 -2.20
#